data_AF-A0A9W9LVZ0-F1
#
_entry.id   AF-A0A9W9LVZ0-F1
#
_cell.length_a   1.000
_cell.length_b   1.000
_cell.length_c   1.000
_cell.angle_alpha   90.00
_cell.angle_beta   90.00
_cell.angle_gamma   90.00
#
_symmetry.space_group_name_H-M   'P 1'
#
loop_
_entity.id
_entity.type
_entity.pdbx_description
1 polymer ?
#
loop_
_entity_poly.entity_id
_entity_poly.type
_entity_poly.pdbx_seq_one_letter_code
_entity_poly.pdbx_strand_id
1 'polypeptide(L)'
;MTGVPTLNASSHGGFRKNNGIILSLQAVQNTAARLEATYATDLCRDWPEQTPPSKDVFENLAIAAYLIELWRNMYGVNPVTEDSREVKPVLFPGFVDIACGTGVLVYVLLMEGYRGRGYDAQSRKSWDIFPKRVREQLMERVYVPKPFMDCVDVEILGMRTYTEDFSPNTFIISNHADELTVWTPLMAALACPASPLPFLAIPCCSHSLSGRRHRYPAPKDYNGDAKTEKMETRSDGLDGTSQPASGDLRALRAAKAKEKTADGIPHSRYGSLTEKTAEIAREVGYRVERTSLEIHNSTRNLGIMGNCQTITQTPVVGCPSVEQACEFEDRDLVQKICDIVERECSMDGGVEAAARIWIGHARNLQRGQIHDHSQDTCQHT
;
A
#
# COMPACT_ATOMS: atom_id res chain seq x y z
N MET A 1 46.79 -17.06 -31.30
CA MET A 1 46.17 -17.84 -30.21
C MET A 1 45.75 -16.85 -29.13
N THR A 2 44.52 -16.35 -29.26
CA THR A 2 43.89 -15.36 -28.40
C THR A 2 43.20 -16.07 -27.24
N GLY A 3 43.64 -15.80 -26.01
CA GLY A 3 43.06 -16.37 -24.80
C GLY A 3 41.74 -15.66 -24.45
N VAL A 4 40.67 -16.44 -24.37
CA VAL A 4 39.36 -16.04 -23.83
C VAL A 4 39.43 -16.19 -22.31
N PRO A 5 39.12 -15.16 -21.50
CA PRO A 5 38.85 -15.36 -20.08
C PRO A 5 37.39 -15.77 -19.90
N THR A 6 37.20 -17.00 -19.42
CA THR A 6 35.94 -17.55 -18.93
C THR A 6 35.38 -16.70 -17.79
N LEU A 7 34.17 -16.15 -17.98
CA LEU A 7 33.36 -15.55 -16.93
C LEU A 7 32.85 -16.66 -16.01
N ASN A 8 33.32 -16.66 -14.75
CA ASN A 8 32.75 -17.46 -13.68
C ASN A 8 31.35 -16.93 -13.34
N ALA A 9 30.35 -17.76 -13.57
CA ALA A 9 28.99 -17.56 -13.07
C ALA A 9 28.99 -17.75 -11.54
N SER A 10 28.91 -16.65 -10.78
CA SER A 10 28.58 -16.72 -9.36
C SER A 10 27.07 -16.78 -9.20
N SER A 11 26.55 -18.00 -9.10
CA SER A 11 25.16 -18.29 -8.74
C SER A 11 24.90 -18.00 -7.26
N HIS A 12 24.33 -16.84 -6.95
CA HIS A 12 23.66 -16.58 -5.68
C HIS A 12 22.20 -16.18 -5.95
N GLY A 13 21.39 -17.19 -6.29
CA GLY A 13 19.93 -17.04 -6.30
C GLY A 13 19.44 -16.87 -4.87
N GLY A 14 19.24 -15.63 -4.44
CA GLY A 14 18.69 -15.30 -3.13
C GLY A 14 17.20 -15.66 -3.07
N PHE A 15 16.87 -16.72 -2.33
CA PHE A 15 15.50 -17.03 -1.94
C PHE A 15 15.10 -16.17 -0.74
N ARG A 16 13.97 -15.47 -0.80
CA ARG A 16 13.47 -14.67 0.33
C ARG A 16 12.48 -15.48 1.16
N LYS A 17 12.82 -15.80 2.40
CA LYS A 17 11.95 -16.58 3.28
C LYS A 17 10.96 -15.66 4.00
N ASN A 18 9.79 -15.47 3.42
CA ASN A 18 8.68 -14.80 4.08
C ASN A 18 7.80 -15.86 4.73
N ASN A 19 8.24 -16.38 5.87
CA ASN A 19 7.38 -17.09 6.81
C ASN A 19 6.46 -18.19 6.18
N GLY A 20 6.87 -18.82 5.06
CA GLY A 20 6.10 -19.79 4.29
C GLY A 20 6.09 -19.54 2.78
N ILE A 21 6.03 -18.28 2.33
CA ILE A 21 6.15 -17.91 0.91
C ILE A 21 7.61 -17.58 0.62
N ILE A 22 8.17 -18.24 -0.39
CA ILE A 22 9.51 -17.94 -0.87
C ILE A 22 9.43 -17.31 -2.25
N LEU A 23 9.53 -15.98 -2.30
CA LEU A 23 9.65 -15.28 -3.58
C LEU A 23 11.10 -15.32 -4.05
N SER A 24 11.30 -15.90 -5.24
CA SER A 24 12.57 -15.85 -5.94
C SER A 24 12.76 -14.46 -6.52
N LEU A 25 13.79 -13.74 -6.08
CA LEU A 25 14.13 -12.44 -6.66
C LEU A 25 14.36 -12.55 -8.17
N GLN A 26 15.02 -13.62 -8.61
CA GLN A 26 15.24 -13.88 -10.03
C GLN A 26 13.92 -14.05 -10.79
N ALA A 27 12.92 -14.72 -10.21
CA ALA A 27 11.62 -14.88 -10.86
C ALA A 27 10.92 -13.52 -11.01
N VAL A 28 10.91 -12.70 -9.95
CA VAL A 28 10.33 -11.34 -9.99
C VAL A 28 11.03 -10.48 -11.04
N GLN A 29 12.36 -10.53 -11.12
CA GLN A 29 13.13 -9.78 -12.12
C GLN A 29 12.87 -10.26 -13.55
N ASN A 30 12.76 -11.57 -13.76
CA ASN A 30 12.41 -12.13 -15.08
C ASN A 30 11.01 -11.71 -15.51
N THR A 31 10.04 -11.76 -14.61
CA THR A 31 8.66 -11.31 -14.86
C THR A 31 8.65 -9.80 -15.14
N ALA A 32 9.36 -8.99 -14.37
CA ALA A 32 9.48 -7.55 -14.62
C ALA A 32 10.06 -7.25 -16.01
N ALA A 33 11.15 -7.91 -16.40
CA ALA A 33 11.74 -7.75 -17.74
C ALA A 33 10.77 -8.13 -18.86
N ARG A 34 9.96 -9.18 -18.68
CA ARG A 34 8.89 -9.55 -19.62
C ARG A 34 7.82 -8.48 -19.73
N LEU A 35 7.33 -7.98 -18.58
CA LEU A 35 6.31 -6.94 -18.55
C LEU A 35 6.83 -5.64 -19.18
N GLU A 36 8.08 -5.26 -18.92
CA GLU A 36 8.73 -4.12 -19.57
C GLU A 36 8.79 -4.28 -21.08
N ALA A 37 9.27 -5.43 -21.58
CA ALA A 37 9.33 -5.71 -23.01
C ALA A 37 7.94 -5.69 -23.69
N THR A 38 6.89 -6.02 -22.94
CA THR A 38 5.51 -6.13 -23.46
C THR A 38 4.77 -4.80 -23.42
N TYR A 39 4.87 -4.05 -22.32
CA TYR A 39 3.98 -2.92 -22.04
C TYR A 39 4.68 -1.57 -22.04
N ALA A 40 5.99 -1.49 -21.76
CA ALA A 40 6.64 -0.20 -21.50
C ALA A 40 6.65 0.70 -22.73
N THR A 41 6.93 0.16 -23.93
CA THR A 41 7.03 0.95 -25.17
C THR A 41 5.74 1.71 -25.47
N ASP A 42 4.60 1.02 -25.46
CA ASP A 42 3.30 1.64 -25.79
C ASP A 42 2.84 2.59 -24.68
N LEU A 43 2.99 2.20 -23.40
CA LEU A 43 2.61 3.06 -22.27
C LEU A 43 3.45 4.35 -22.22
N CYS A 44 4.75 4.28 -22.54
CA CYS A 44 5.60 5.46 -22.54
C CYS A 44 5.35 6.38 -23.74
N ARG A 45 5.05 5.82 -24.92
CA ARG A 45 4.83 6.61 -26.14
C ARG A 45 3.60 7.51 -26.01
N ASP A 46 2.51 6.97 -25.49
CA ASP A 46 1.20 7.63 -25.46
C ASP A 46 0.88 8.23 -24.07
N TRP A 47 1.89 8.45 -23.23
CA TRP A 47 1.74 8.83 -21.82
C TRP A 47 1.13 10.24 -21.63
N PRO A 48 -0.06 10.38 -21.02
CA PRO A 48 -0.75 11.66 -20.93
C PRO A 48 -0.57 12.39 -19.58
N GLU A 49 0.12 11.78 -18.62
CA GLU A 49 0.32 12.36 -17.29
C GLU A 49 1.51 13.31 -17.22
N GLN A 50 1.49 14.21 -16.23
CA GLN A 50 2.62 15.12 -15.99
C GLN A 50 3.85 14.40 -15.43
N THR A 51 3.64 13.33 -14.67
CA THR A 51 4.73 12.51 -14.12
C THR A 51 5.49 11.86 -15.26
N PRO A 52 6.84 11.87 -15.27
CA PRO A 52 7.59 11.17 -16.32
C PRO A 52 7.25 9.67 -16.37
N PRO A 53 7.01 9.09 -17.55
CA PRO A 53 6.67 7.67 -17.68
C PRO A 53 7.80 6.77 -17.18
N SER A 54 9.06 7.21 -17.28
CA SER A 54 10.23 6.50 -16.75
C SER A 54 10.18 6.27 -15.23
N LYS A 55 9.35 7.03 -14.51
CA LYS A 55 9.12 6.85 -13.08
C LYS A 55 7.86 6.05 -12.81
N ASP A 56 6.73 6.43 -13.41
CA ASP A 56 5.42 5.86 -13.10
C ASP A 56 5.22 4.47 -13.73
N VAL A 57 5.52 4.33 -15.02
CA VAL A 57 5.27 3.08 -15.76
C VAL A 57 6.14 1.94 -15.22
N PHE A 58 7.45 2.18 -15.08
CA PHE A 58 8.39 1.13 -14.63
C PHE A 58 8.18 0.73 -13.16
N GLU A 59 7.83 1.67 -12.29
CA GLU A 59 7.48 1.36 -10.89
C GLU A 59 6.25 0.43 -10.84
N ASN A 60 5.19 0.77 -11.59
CA ASN A 60 3.99 -0.07 -11.65
C ASN A 60 4.26 -1.44 -12.30
N LEU A 61 5.11 -1.54 -13.32
CA LEU A 61 5.49 -2.81 -13.94
C LEU A 61 6.27 -3.70 -12.96
N ALA A 62 7.18 -3.13 -12.17
CA ALA A 62 7.91 -3.87 -11.14
C ALA A 62 6.98 -4.37 -10.02
N ILE A 63 6.01 -3.55 -9.60
CA ILE A 63 4.98 -3.95 -8.62
C ILE A 63 4.08 -5.06 -9.19
N ALA A 64 3.66 -4.94 -10.46
CA ALA A 64 2.88 -5.96 -11.14
C ALA A 64 3.62 -7.31 -11.18
N ALA A 65 4.92 -7.30 -11.51
CA ALA A 65 5.76 -8.50 -11.50
C ALA A 65 5.85 -9.14 -10.11
N TYR A 66 6.03 -8.31 -9.07
CA TYR A 66 6.03 -8.79 -7.69
C TYR A 66 4.71 -9.45 -7.32
N LEU A 67 3.57 -8.83 -7.65
CA LEU A 67 2.23 -9.35 -7.38
C LEU A 67 1.96 -10.65 -8.14
N ILE A 68 2.37 -10.76 -9.40
CA ILE A 68 2.23 -11.98 -10.20
C ILE A 68 2.96 -13.14 -9.52
N GLU A 69 4.22 -12.96 -9.11
CA GLU A 69 4.97 -14.02 -8.42
C GLU A 69 4.42 -14.32 -7.02
N LEU A 70 3.93 -13.30 -6.32
CA LEU A 70 3.23 -13.48 -5.05
C LEU A 70 1.99 -14.35 -5.23
N TRP A 71 1.14 -14.02 -6.20
CA TRP A 71 -0.09 -14.75 -6.48
C TRP A 71 0.16 -16.14 -7.05
N ARG A 72 1.25 -16.34 -7.81
CA ARG A 72 1.72 -17.66 -8.22
C ARG A 72 1.98 -18.56 -7.01
N ASN A 73 2.60 -18.03 -5.96
CA ASN A 73 2.87 -18.76 -4.72
C ASN A 73 1.66 -18.88 -3.78
N MET A 74 0.80 -17.86 -3.73
CA MET A 74 -0.38 -17.84 -2.87
C MET A 74 -1.50 -18.73 -3.40
N TYR A 75 -1.79 -18.62 -4.70
CA TYR A 75 -2.98 -19.20 -5.32
C TYR A 75 -2.64 -20.26 -6.38
N GLY A 76 -1.37 -20.47 -6.74
CA GLY A 76 -1.01 -21.41 -7.81
C GLY A 76 -1.47 -20.97 -9.21
N VAL A 77 -1.77 -19.68 -9.38
CA VAL A 77 -2.26 -19.10 -10.63
C VAL A 77 -1.11 -18.53 -11.45
N ASN A 78 -1.21 -18.63 -12.77
CA ASN A 78 -0.24 -18.05 -13.70
C ASN A 78 -0.95 -17.06 -14.63
N PRO A 79 -0.24 -16.04 -15.16
CA PRO A 79 -0.78 -15.18 -16.21
C PRO A 79 -1.26 -15.98 -17.41
N VAL A 80 -2.36 -15.55 -18.03
CA VAL A 80 -2.91 -16.20 -19.24
C VAL A 80 -1.98 -16.02 -20.44
N THR A 81 -1.11 -15.01 -20.39
CA THR A 81 -0.09 -14.70 -21.38
C THR A 81 1.12 -15.65 -21.31
N GLU A 82 1.24 -16.46 -20.26
CA GLU A 82 2.30 -17.47 -20.11
C GLU A 82 1.78 -18.84 -20.59
N ASP A 83 2.43 -19.41 -21.62
CA ASP A 83 2.13 -20.74 -22.19
C ASP A 83 2.25 -21.84 -21.11
N SER A 84 1.17 -22.14 -20.41
CA SER A 84 1.12 -23.19 -19.39
C SER A 84 0.34 -24.39 -19.93
N ARG A 85 1.08 -25.46 -20.27
CA ARG A 85 0.54 -26.72 -20.83
C ARG A 85 -0.25 -27.58 -19.84
N GLU A 86 -0.38 -27.16 -18.59
CA GLU A 86 -1.22 -27.81 -17.58
C GLU A 86 -1.76 -26.74 -16.62
N VAL A 87 -3.06 -26.43 -16.70
CA VAL A 87 -3.72 -25.57 -15.71
C VAL A 87 -4.89 -26.35 -15.12
N LYS A 88 -4.72 -26.84 -13.90
CA LYS A 88 -5.90 -27.08 -13.04
C LYS A 88 -6.53 -25.71 -12.80
N PRO A 89 -7.84 -25.53 -12.97
CA PRO A 89 -8.48 -24.24 -12.78
C PRO A 89 -8.49 -23.91 -11.29
N VAL A 90 -7.41 -23.29 -10.80
CA VAL A 90 -7.44 -22.62 -9.50
C VAL A 90 -8.02 -21.24 -9.75
N LEU A 91 -9.20 -20.98 -9.20
CA LEU A 91 -9.88 -19.71 -9.38
C LEU A 91 -9.14 -18.63 -8.57
N PHE A 92 -8.56 -17.65 -9.25
CA PHE A 92 -8.07 -16.44 -8.60
C PHE A 92 -9.27 -15.66 -8.02
N PRO A 93 -9.28 -15.31 -6.72
CA PRO A 93 -10.44 -14.67 -6.07
C PRO A 93 -10.71 -13.25 -6.60
N GLY A 94 -9.71 -12.63 -7.20
CA GLY A 94 -9.77 -11.27 -7.71
C GLY A 94 -8.94 -10.30 -6.87
N PHE A 95 -8.65 -9.12 -7.42
CA PHE A 95 -7.98 -8.05 -6.70
C PHE A 95 -8.77 -6.75 -6.72
N VAL A 96 -8.51 -5.89 -5.74
CA VAL A 96 -8.86 -4.48 -5.80
C VAL A 96 -7.64 -3.62 -5.49
N ASP A 97 -7.38 -2.64 -6.34
CA ASP A 97 -6.37 -1.60 -6.11
C ASP A 97 -7.05 -0.32 -5.59
N ILE A 98 -6.78 0.04 -4.34
CA ILE A 98 -7.31 1.25 -3.71
C ILE A 98 -6.35 2.42 -3.94
N ALA A 99 -6.91 3.58 -4.31
CA ALA A 99 -6.12 4.72 -4.79
C ALA A 99 -5.20 4.32 -5.96
N CYS A 100 -5.79 3.69 -6.99
CA CYS A 100 -5.05 3.12 -8.11
C CYS A 100 -4.36 4.16 -9.02
N GLY A 101 -4.59 5.45 -8.80
CA GLY A 101 -3.89 6.54 -9.48
C GLY A 101 -3.99 6.43 -10.99
N THR A 102 -2.83 6.36 -11.65
CA THR A 102 -2.73 6.28 -13.12
C THR A 102 -3.39 5.02 -13.69
N GLY A 103 -3.72 4.03 -12.86
CA GLY A 103 -4.37 2.79 -13.29
C GLY A 103 -3.46 1.86 -14.08
N VAL A 104 -2.16 2.17 -14.23
CA VAL A 104 -1.20 1.33 -14.96
C VAL A 104 -1.10 -0.06 -14.35
N LEU A 105 -1.04 -0.16 -13.02
CA LEU A 105 -0.98 -1.45 -12.33
C LEU A 105 -2.22 -2.31 -12.65
N VAL A 106 -3.41 -1.72 -12.54
CA VAL A 106 -4.69 -2.35 -12.88
C VAL A 106 -4.72 -2.77 -14.34
N TYR A 107 -4.31 -1.89 -15.26
CA TYR A 107 -4.19 -2.18 -16.68
C TYR A 107 -3.34 -3.43 -16.91
N VAL A 108 -2.10 -3.47 -16.40
CA VAL A 108 -1.18 -4.59 -16.61
C VAL A 108 -1.78 -5.89 -16.06
N LEU A 109 -2.29 -5.90 -14.83
CA LEU A 109 -2.85 -7.10 -14.21
C LEU A 109 -4.08 -7.63 -14.97
N LEU A 110 -4.97 -6.76 -15.45
CA LEU A 110 -6.10 -7.16 -16.29
C LEU A 110 -5.65 -7.71 -17.66
N MET A 111 -4.61 -7.12 -18.25
CA MET A 111 -4.05 -7.60 -19.52
C MET A 111 -3.38 -8.97 -19.38
N GLU A 112 -2.79 -9.25 -18.22
CA GLU A 112 -2.21 -10.55 -17.85
C GLU A 112 -3.27 -11.62 -17.49
N GLY A 113 -4.56 -11.24 -17.45
CA GLY A 113 -5.68 -12.16 -17.27
C GLY A 113 -6.21 -12.27 -15.83
N TYR A 114 -5.71 -11.47 -14.90
CA TYR A 114 -6.26 -11.41 -13.54
C TYR A 114 -7.55 -10.60 -13.53
N ARG A 115 -8.57 -11.08 -12.81
CA ARG A 115 -9.82 -10.33 -12.59
C ARG A 115 -9.62 -9.34 -11.45
N GLY A 116 -10.04 -8.09 -11.62
CA GLY A 116 -9.96 -7.10 -10.55
C GLY A 116 -10.52 -5.74 -10.95
N ARG A 117 -10.45 -4.80 -10.02
CA ARG A 117 -10.92 -3.41 -10.18
C ARG A 117 -9.95 -2.43 -9.53
N GLY A 118 -9.91 -1.20 -10.05
CA GLY A 118 -9.18 -0.09 -9.45
C GLY A 118 -10.13 1.04 -9.06
N TYR A 119 -9.90 1.64 -7.89
CA TYR A 119 -10.65 2.80 -7.43
C TYR A 119 -9.70 3.95 -7.16
N ASP A 120 -10.03 5.14 -7.67
CA ASP A 120 -9.34 6.38 -7.33
C ASP A 120 -10.35 7.47 -7.05
N ALA A 121 -9.98 8.44 -6.21
CA ALA A 121 -10.83 9.59 -5.92
C ALA A 121 -11.11 10.46 -7.16
N GLN A 122 -10.23 10.40 -8.17
CA GLN A 122 -10.33 11.15 -9.42
C GLN A 122 -9.89 10.29 -10.61
N SER A 123 -10.65 10.31 -11.70
CA SER A 123 -10.21 9.74 -12.97
C SER A 123 -8.92 10.44 -13.43
N ARG A 124 -7.95 9.65 -13.91
CA ARG A 124 -6.68 10.15 -14.45
C ARG A 124 -6.70 10.15 -15.97
N LYS A 125 -5.87 10.99 -16.60
CA LYS A 125 -5.82 11.11 -18.06
C LYS A 125 -5.35 9.82 -18.73
N SER A 126 -4.48 9.10 -18.04
CA SER A 126 -3.99 7.76 -18.39
C SER A 126 -5.10 6.74 -18.58
N TRP A 127 -6.25 6.93 -17.94
CA TRP A 127 -7.36 6.01 -18.11
C TRP A 127 -7.91 6.05 -19.54
N ASP A 128 -7.85 7.20 -20.22
CA ASP A 128 -8.40 7.38 -21.57
C ASP A 128 -7.66 6.58 -22.65
N ILE A 129 -6.36 6.30 -22.44
CA ILE A 129 -5.53 5.54 -23.38
C ILE A 129 -5.67 4.02 -23.22
N PHE A 130 -6.32 3.54 -22.15
CA PHE A 130 -6.49 2.12 -21.92
C PHE A 130 -7.64 1.51 -22.75
N PRO A 131 -7.58 0.22 -23.10
CA PRO A 131 -8.67 -0.49 -23.76
C PRO A 131 -9.98 -0.38 -22.97
N LYS A 132 -11.12 -0.38 -23.67
CA LYS A 132 -12.46 -0.27 -23.06
C LYS A 132 -12.66 -1.25 -21.89
N ARG A 133 -12.22 -2.51 -22.04
CA ARG A 133 -12.33 -3.54 -20.99
C ARG A 133 -11.60 -3.18 -19.69
N VAL A 134 -10.54 -2.39 -19.76
CA VAL A 134 -9.78 -1.92 -18.59
C VAL A 134 -10.45 -0.68 -17.99
N ARG A 135 -10.87 0.26 -18.84
CA ARG A 135 -11.58 1.47 -18.38
C ARG A 135 -12.86 1.14 -17.60
N GLU A 136 -13.57 0.09 -18.00
CA GLU A 136 -14.77 -0.38 -17.28
C GLU A 136 -14.47 -0.96 -15.89
N GLN A 137 -13.21 -1.27 -15.58
CA GLN A 137 -12.76 -1.75 -14.26
C GLN A 137 -12.07 -0.65 -13.44
N LEU A 138 -11.93 0.56 -13.97
CA LEU A 138 -11.40 1.74 -13.26
C LEU A 138 -12.56 2.64 -12.86
N MET A 139 -12.67 2.94 -11.56
CA MET A 139 -13.83 3.63 -11.00
C MET A 139 -13.38 4.89 -10.25
N GLU A 140 -13.91 6.04 -10.67
CA GLU A 140 -13.79 7.28 -9.91
C GLU A 140 -14.73 7.24 -8.70
N ARG A 141 -14.22 6.83 -7.54
CA ARG A 141 -14.96 6.74 -6.29
C ARG A 141 -14.03 7.00 -5.10
N VAL A 142 -14.53 7.74 -4.13
CA VAL A 142 -13.82 7.98 -2.86
C VAL A 142 -14.14 6.86 -1.88
N TYR A 143 -13.11 6.32 -1.24
CA TYR A 143 -13.29 5.46 -0.08
C TYR A 143 -13.47 6.31 1.19
N VAL A 144 -14.58 6.08 1.91
CA VAL A 144 -14.75 6.59 3.27
C VAL A 144 -14.79 5.39 4.20
N PRO A 145 -13.89 5.32 5.20
CA PRO A 145 -13.90 4.23 6.17
C PRO A 145 -15.26 4.12 6.88
N LYS A 146 -15.75 2.88 7.06
CA LYS A 146 -17.03 2.62 7.73
C LYS A 146 -17.18 3.30 9.10
N PRO A 147 -16.17 3.29 10.00
CA PRO A 147 -16.26 4.00 11.27
C PRO A 147 -16.48 5.51 11.13
N PHE A 148 -16.06 6.11 10.01
CA PHE A 148 -16.38 7.50 9.70
C PHE A 148 -17.80 7.60 9.16
N MET A 149 -18.22 6.74 8.22
CA MET A 149 -19.60 6.76 7.71
C MET A 149 -20.66 6.64 8.81
N ASP A 150 -20.40 5.87 9.87
CA ASP A 150 -21.33 5.71 10.99
C ASP A 150 -21.51 7.00 11.83
N CYS A 151 -20.56 7.94 11.74
CA CYS A 151 -20.56 9.21 12.50
C CYS A 151 -21.06 10.42 11.70
N VAL A 152 -21.18 10.30 10.39
CA VAL A 152 -21.50 11.43 9.49
C VAL A 152 -22.46 10.96 8.41
N ASP A 153 -23.50 11.73 8.16
CA ASP A 153 -24.44 11.43 7.08
C ASP A 153 -23.76 11.67 5.72
N VAL A 154 -23.19 10.62 5.14
CA VAL A 154 -22.44 10.65 3.87
C VAL A 154 -23.38 10.73 2.66
N GLU A 155 -24.63 10.25 2.79
CA GLU A 155 -25.63 10.31 1.73
C GLU A 155 -26.02 11.76 1.39
N ILE A 156 -26.15 12.62 2.41
CA ILE A 156 -26.36 14.06 2.23
C ILE A 156 -25.22 14.72 1.42
N LEU A 157 -24.04 14.10 1.40
CA LEU A 157 -22.84 14.69 0.81
C LEU A 157 -22.62 14.28 -0.65
N GLY A 158 -23.51 13.44 -1.21
CA GLY A 158 -23.40 12.96 -2.59
C GLY A 158 -22.15 12.12 -2.86
N MET A 159 -21.46 11.65 -1.80
CA MET A 159 -20.25 10.85 -1.94
C MET A 159 -20.64 9.37 -2.08
N ARG A 160 -20.35 8.78 -3.24
CA ARG A 160 -20.53 7.34 -3.46
C ARG A 160 -19.32 6.59 -2.93
N THR A 161 -19.48 5.90 -1.79
CA THR A 161 -18.48 4.99 -1.23
C THR A 161 -18.64 3.59 -1.81
N TYR A 162 -17.60 2.76 -1.80
CA TYR A 162 -17.60 1.43 -2.46
C TYR A 162 -17.27 0.27 -1.51
N THR A 163 -17.42 0.44 -0.20
CA THR A 163 -17.17 -0.60 0.81
C THR A 163 -17.88 -1.94 0.56
N GLU A 164 -18.95 -1.96 -0.23
CA GLU A 164 -19.76 -3.16 -0.51
C GLU A 164 -19.18 -4.06 -1.62
N ASP A 165 -18.08 -3.67 -2.27
CA ASP A 165 -17.60 -4.30 -3.51
C ASP A 165 -16.59 -5.46 -3.31
N PHE A 166 -16.20 -5.78 -2.07
CA PHE A 166 -15.17 -6.78 -1.80
C PHE A 166 -15.77 -8.17 -1.59
N SER A 167 -15.59 -9.06 -2.57
CA SER A 167 -15.91 -10.48 -2.37
C SER A 167 -14.93 -11.11 -1.38
N PRO A 168 -15.33 -12.16 -0.64
CA PRO A 168 -14.42 -12.91 0.23
C PRO A 168 -13.15 -13.34 -0.52
N ASN A 169 -12.00 -13.28 0.17
CA ASN A 169 -10.66 -13.59 -0.35
C ASN A 169 -10.12 -12.64 -1.45
N THR A 170 -10.79 -11.54 -1.76
CA THR A 170 -10.25 -10.50 -2.67
C THR A 170 -8.93 -9.98 -2.14
N PHE A 171 -7.91 -9.91 -3.00
CA PHE A 171 -6.61 -9.35 -2.64
C PHE A 171 -6.63 -7.82 -2.74
N ILE A 172 -6.29 -7.12 -1.65
CA ILE A 172 -6.23 -5.66 -1.63
C ILE A 172 -4.82 -5.17 -1.95
N ILE A 173 -4.71 -4.33 -2.97
CA ILE A 173 -3.50 -3.59 -3.29
C ILE A 173 -3.71 -2.17 -2.80
N SER A 174 -2.75 -1.67 -2.03
CA SER A 174 -2.69 -0.32 -1.49
C SER A 174 -1.35 0.29 -1.88
N ASN A 175 -1.16 0.50 -3.18
CA ASN A 175 0.06 1.05 -3.74
C ASN A 175 0.07 2.56 -3.60
N HIS A 176 0.95 3.12 -2.76
CA HIS A 176 1.08 4.56 -2.58
C HIS A 176 -0.24 5.27 -2.24
N ALA A 177 -1.09 4.61 -1.45
CA ALA A 177 -2.46 5.03 -1.20
C ALA A 177 -2.61 6.22 -0.22
N ASP A 178 -1.54 7.00 0.01
CA ASP A 178 -1.50 8.18 0.85
C ASP A 178 -2.25 8.01 2.19
N GLU A 179 -3.36 8.72 2.38
CA GLU A 179 -4.20 8.75 3.57
C GLU A 179 -4.79 7.36 3.92
N LEU A 180 -4.95 6.48 2.93
CA LEU A 180 -5.49 5.13 3.12
C LEU A 180 -4.45 4.14 3.66
N THR A 181 -3.16 4.47 3.66
CA THR A 181 -2.09 3.50 3.99
C THR A 181 -2.30 2.81 5.34
N VAL A 182 -2.64 3.57 6.39
CA VAL A 182 -2.89 3.01 7.74
C VAL A 182 -4.30 2.42 7.85
N TRP A 183 -5.23 2.89 7.01
CA TRP A 183 -6.58 2.33 6.90
C TRP A 183 -6.60 0.95 6.26
N THR A 184 -5.64 0.61 5.38
CA THR A 184 -5.63 -0.65 4.62
C THR A 184 -5.89 -1.90 5.46
N PRO A 185 -5.17 -2.19 6.57
CA PRO A 185 -5.48 -3.36 7.39
C PRO A 185 -6.86 -3.31 8.06
N LEU A 186 -7.32 -2.13 8.49
CA LEU A 186 -8.62 -1.94 9.13
C LEU A 186 -9.76 -2.17 8.13
N MET A 187 -9.65 -1.58 6.93
CA MET A 187 -10.59 -1.77 5.83
C MET A 187 -10.64 -3.24 5.40
N ALA A 188 -9.48 -3.87 5.20
CA ALA A 188 -9.40 -5.26 4.77
C ALA A 188 -10.06 -6.22 5.78
N ALA A 189 -9.96 -5.91 7.08
CA ALA A 189 -10.61 -6.70 8.13
C ALA A 189 -12.11 -6.40 8.24
N LEU A 190 -12.52 -5.13 8.15
CA LEU A 190 -13.94 -4.75 8.17
C LEU A 190 -14.72 -5.29 6.95
N ALA A 191 -14.05 -5.45 5.80
CA ALA A 191 -14.65 -6.00 4.59
C ALA A 191 -15.04 -7.48 4.75
N CYS A 192 -14.32 -8.24 5.57
CA CYS A 192 -14.66 -9.63 5.89
C CYS A 192 -14.17 -9.98 7.32
N PRO A 193 -14.94 -9.64 8.37
CA PRO A 193 -14.48 -9.83 9.76
C PRO A 193 -14.17 -11.28 10.11
N ALA A 194 -14.95 -12.23 9.58
CA ALA A 194 -14.71 -13.66 9.77
C ALA A 194 -13.41 -14.16 9.11
N SER A 195 -12.92 -13.48 8.07
CA SER A 195 -11.69 -13.83 7.36
C SER A 195 -11.04 -12.59 6.73
N PRO A 196 -10.25 -11.83 7.52
CA PRO A 196 -9.67 -10.56 7.08
C PRO A 196 -8.89 -10.70 5.77
N LEU A 197 -9.22 -9.85 4.80
CA LEU A 197 -8.77 -9.97 3.42
C LEU A 197 -7.25 -9.83 3.28
N PRO A 198 -6.58 -10.61 2.41
CA PRO A 198 -5.15 -10.47 2.19
C PRO A 198 -4.84 -9.14 1.51
N PHE A 199 -3.72 -8.51 1.87
CA PHE A 199 -3.34 -7.22 1.30
C PHE A 199 -1.83 -7.06 1.09
N LEU A 200 -1.47 -6.16 0.17
CA LEU A 200 -0.16 -5.53 0.04
C LEU A 200 -0.30 -4.02 0.14
N ALA A 201 0.32 -3.40 1.14
CA ALA A 201 0.41 -1.95 1.28
C ALA A 201 1.84 -1.46 0.99
N ILE A 202 1.98 -0.42 0.16
CA ILE A 202 3.26 0.20 -0.21
C ILE A 202 3.24 1.68 0.23
N PRO A 203 3.71 1.99 1.44
CA PRO A 203 3.59 3.34 1.99
C PRO A 203 4.39 4.40 1.20
N CYS A 204 3.86 5.63 1.10
CA CYS A 204 4.55 6.77 0.49
C CYS A 204 4.52 8.01 1.39
N CYS A 205 3.33 8.49 1.74
CA CYS A 205 3.09 9.71 2.48
C CYS A 205 2.50 9.40 3.86
N SER A 206 3.00 10.09 4.88
CA SER A 206 2.63 9.81 6.27
C SER A 206 1.48 10.70 6.71
N HIS A 207 0.32 10.08 6.91
CA HIS A 207 -0.91 10.70 7.37
C HIS A 207 -1.47 9.96 8.59
N SER A 208 -2.24 10.65 9.44
CA SER A 208 -3.08 10.03 10.48
C SER A 208 -4.37 9.48 9.86
N LEU A 209 -5.19 8.77 10.65
CA LEU A 209 -6.48 8.25 10.16
C LEU A 209 -7.45 9.33 9.69
N SER A 210 -7.31 10.59 10.14
CA SER A 210 -8.11 11.71 9.64
C SER A 210 -7.68 12.23 8.26
N GLY A 211 -6.54 11.77 7.73
CA GLY A 211 -5.92 12.27 6.51
C GLY A 211 -4.94 13.44 6.74
N ARG A 212 -4.78 13.93 7.99
CA ARG A 212 -3.77 14.97 8.27
C ARG A 212 -2.36 14.42 8.16
N ARG A 213 -1.43 15.25 7.65
CA ARG A 213 -0.01 14.92 7.67
C ARG A 213 0.43 14.68 9.11
N HIS A 214 1.03 13.53 9.35
CA HIS A 214 1.45 13.13 10.69
C HIS A 214 2.82 12.44 10.65
N ARG A 215 3.63 12.64 11.69
CA ARG A 215 4.92 11.99 11.85
C ARG A 215 4.83 11.00 13.00
N TYR A 216 4.73 9.72 12.65
CA TYR A 216 4.78 8.64 13.63
C TYR A 216 6.14 8.57 14.32
N PRO A 217 6.18 8.16 15.61
CA PRO A 217 7.44 7.99 16.33
C PRO A 217 8.28 6.86 15.72
N ALA A 218 9.59 6.86 16.02
CA ALA A 218 10.45 5.75 15.64
C ALA A 218 10.08 4.49 16.46
N PRO A 219 10.25 3.28 15.90
CA PRO A 219 10.03 2.03 16.63
C PRO A 219 10.90 1.94 17.89
N LYS A 220 10.36 1.42 18.99
CA LYS A 220 11.04 1.41 20.31
C LYS A 220 12.21 0.41 20.43
N ASP A 221 12.34 -0.55 19.52
CA ASP A 221 13.23 -1.71 19.71
C ASP A 221 14.57 -1.65 18.94
N TYR A 222 14.94 -0.52 18.35
CA TYR A 222 16.28 -0.37 17.75
C TYR A 222 17.26 0.24 18.77
N ASN A 223 17.63 -0.55 19.79
CA ASN A 223 18.80 -0.27 20.62
C ASN A 223 20.07 -0.46 19.77
N GLY A 224 20.45 0.56 19.01
CA GLY A 224 21.87 0.76 18.75
C GLY A 224 22.53 1.12 20.07
N ASP A 225 23.63 0.45 20.42
CA ASP A 225 24.48 0.78 21.56
C ASP A 225 24.97 2.24 21.48
N ALA A 226 24.13 3.17 21.92
CA ALA A 226 24.50 4.51 22.27
C ALA A 226 24.20 4.64 23.75
N LYS A 227 25.23 4.44 24.58
CA LYS A 227 25.25 4.96 25.94
C LYS A 227 24.95 6.45 25.83
N THR A 228 23.74 6.86 26.16
CA THR A 228 23.43 8.23 26.53
C THR A 228 22.85 8.16 27.92
N GLU A 229 23.57 8.79 28.83
CA GLU A 229 23.27 8.83 30.26
C GLU A 229 21.84 9.32 30.48
N LYS A 230 21.17 8.66 31.43
CA LYS A 230 19.87 9.09 31.96
C LYS A 230 20.01 10.49 32.53
N MET A 231 19.26 11.45 32.00
CA MET A 231 18.86 12.62 32.76
C MET A 231 17.34 12.57 32.89
N GLU A 232 16.89 12.31 34.11
CA GLU A 232 15.49 12.40 34.50
C GLU A 232 15.00 13.83 34.30
N THR A 233 13.84 14.00 33.67
CA THR A 233 13.03 15.21 33.90
C THR A 233 11.56 14.83 33.84
N ARG A 234 10.85 15.23 34.90
CA ARG A 234 9.42 15.03 35.12
C ARG A 234 8.59 15.85 34.12
N SER A 235 7.37 15.37 33.94
CA SER A 235 6.18 15.99 33.36
C SER A 235 6.22 17.50 33.09
N ASP A 236 5.85 17.91 31.88
CA ASP A 236 4.57 18.61 31.64
C ASP A 236 4.34 18.75 30.14
N GLY A 237 3.06 18.70 29.74
CA GLY A 237 2.67 18.84 28.34
C GLY A 237 3.05 20.21 27.78
N LEU A 238 3.54 20.23 26.55
CA LEU A 238 3.36 21.29 25.56
C LEU A 238 4.07 20.88 24.27
N ASP A 239 3.38 21.17 23.17
CA ASP A 239 3.79 21.08 21.78
C ASP A 239 5.20 21.70 21.55
N GLY A 240 5.98 21.11 20.65
CA GLY A 240 7.27 21.66 20.23
C GLY A 240 8.41 20.64 20.17
N THR A 241 8.58 19.99 19.02
CA THR A 241 9.95 19.61 18.63
C THR A 241 10.61 20.88 18.11
N SER A 242 11.54 21.42 18.91
CA SER A 242 12.41 22.52 18.52
C SER A 242 13.16 22.16 17.24
N GLN A 243 12.84 22.85 16.14
CA GLN A 243 13.81 22.98 15.06
C GLN A 243 15.05 23.66 15.65
N PRO A 244 16.27 23.13 15.44
CA PRO A 244 17.45 23.89 15.79
C PRO A 244 17.42 25.18 14.95
N ALA A 245 17.45 26.33 15.62
CA ALA A 245 17.47 27.67 14.98
C ALA A 245 18.71 27.91 14.08
N SER A 246 19.62 26.94 14.01
CA SER A 246 20.72 26.90 13.06
C SER A 246 20.28 26.13 11.81
N GLY A 247 19.98 26.88 10.75
CA GLY A 247 19.70 26.37 9.41
C GLY A 247 20.94 25.75 8.73
N ASP A 248 21.59 24.77 9.36
CA ASP A 248 22.68 24.03 8.74
C ASP A 248 22.11 23.02 7.74
N LEU A 249 21.94 23.50 6.51
CA LEU A 249 21.52 22.70 5.35
C LEU A 249 22.39 21.45 5.15
N ARG A 250 23.65 21.45 5.61
CA ARG A 250 24.54 20.29 5.51
C ARG A 250 24.15 19.19 6.49
N ALA A 251 23.83 19.54 7.73
CA ALA A 251 23.33 18.58 8.73
C ALA A 251 21.98 17.99 8.31
N LEU A 252 21.06 18.81 7.79
CA LEU A 252 19.77 18.34 7.27
C LEU A 252 19.92 17.42 6.04
N ARG A 253 20.86 17.73 5.13
CA ARG A 253 21.18 16.85 3.99
C ARG A 253 21.82 15.54 4.44
N ALA A 254 22.71 15.57 5.43
CA ALA A 254 23.33 14.38 5.99
C ALA A 254 22.31 13.48 6.69
N ALA A 255 21.37 14.06 7.46
CA ALA A 255 20.26 13.32 8.07
C ALA A 255 19.34 12.70 7.01
N LYS A 256 18.93 13.46 5.98
CA LYS A 256 18.14 12.93 4.86
C LYS A 256 18.86 11.86 4.04
N ALA A 257 20.19 11.95 3.92
CA ALA A 257 20.99 10.92 3.26
C ALA A 257 21.07 9.64 4.11
N LYS A 258 21.22 9.79 5.44
CA LYS A 258 21.21 8.67 6.38
C LYS A 258 19.84 7.96 6.40
N GLU A 259 18.73 8.69 6.35
CA GLU A 259 17.38 8.10 6.24
C GLU A 259 17.17 7.21 4.99
N LYS A 260 18.04 7.33 3.96
CA LYS A 260 18.00 6.50 2.75
C LYS A 260 18.88 5.24 2.84
N THR A 261 19.66 5.06 3.89
CA THR A 261 20.47 3.85 4.10
C THR A 261 19.65 2.78 4.82
N ALA A 262 20.04 1.51 4.68
CA ALA A 262 19.38 0.39 5.36
C ALA A 262 19.23 0.63 6.87
N ASP A 263 20.26 1.23 7.51
CA ASP A 263 20.27 1.53 8.95
C ASP A 263 19.41 2.75 9.35
N GLY A 264 19.15 3.68 8.42
CA GLY A 264 18.37 4.89 8.70
C GLY A 264 16.91 4.80 8.29
N ILE A 265 16.54 3.85 7.43
CA ILE A 265 15.15 3.62 7.02
C ILE A 265 14.22 3.41 8.23
N PRO A 266 14.55 2.61 9.27
CA PRO A 266 13.70 2.44 10.46
C PRO A 266 13.38 3.76 11.19
N HIS A 267 14.28 4.75 11.11
CA HIS A 267 14.14 6.05 11.75
C HIS A 267 13.59 7.15 10.82
N SER A 268 13.42 6.83 9.54
CA SER A 268 12.85 7.74 8.55
C SER A 268 11.34 7.86 8.73
N ARG A 269 10.74 8.95 8.22
CA ARG A 269 9.27 9.08 8.13
C ARG A 269 8.62 7.88 7.43
N TYR A 270 9.33 7.30 6.45
CA TYR A 270 8.87 6.13 5.73
C TYR A 270 8.86 4.87 6.61
N GLY A 271 9.93 4.64 7.37
CA GLY A 271 10.05 3.50 8.28
C GLY A 271 9.04 3.57 9.42
N SER A 272 8.87 4.74 10.03
CA SER A 272 7.87 4.95 11.09
C SER A 272 6.43 4.68 10.60
N LEU A 273 6.07 5.17 9.41
CA LEU A 273 4.77 4.87 8.80
C LEU A 273 4.61 3.37 8.50
N THR A 274 5.68 2.74 8.03
CA THR A 274 5.71 1.30 7.71
C THR A 274 5.55 0.45 8.97
N GLU A 275 6.23 0.81 10.08
CA GLU A 275 6.04 0.13 11.36
C GLU A 275 4.63 0.37 11.89
N LYS A 276 4.13 1.61 11.85
CA LYS A 276 2.80 1.92 12.34
C LYS A 276 1.71 1.11 11.63
N THR A 277 1.77 1.05 10.30
CA THR A 277 0.80 0.29 9.51
C THR A 277 0.86 -1.20 9.84
N ALA A 278 2.07 -1.74 10.05
CA ALA A 278 2.27 -3.12 10.46
C ALA A 278 1.82 -3.40 11.91
N GLU A 279 2.01 -2.45 12.83
CA GLU A 279 1.54 -2.52 14.21
C GLU A 279 0.01 -2.61 14.24
N ILE A 280 -0.68 -1.69 13.55
CA ILE A 280 -2.14 -1.70 13.43
C ILE A 280 -2.61 -3.03 12.83
N ALA A 281 -1.96 -3.53 11.78
CA ALA A 281 -2.31 -4.82 11.20
C ALA A 281 -2.15 -5.98 12.20
N ARG A 282 -1.08 -6.01 13.02
CA ARG A 282 -0.92 -7.03 14.08
C ARG A 282 -1.97 -6.91 15.18
N GLU A 283 -2.32 -5.68 15.60
CA GLU A 283 -3.36 -5.45 16.61
C GLU A 283 -4.70 -6.03 16.16
N VAL A 284 -5.06 -5.82 14.89
CA VAL A 284 -6.26 -6.38 14.23
C VAL A 284 -6.21 -7.92 14.16
N GLY A 285 -5.02 -8.52 14.20
CA GLY A 285 -4.84 -9.98 14.19
C GLY A 285 -4.25 -10.54 12.90
N TYR A 286 -3.78 -9.67 11.99
CA TYR A 286 -3.08 -10.14 10.79
C TYR A 286 -1.77 -10.80 11.14
N ARG A 287 -1.43 -11.81 10.36
CA ARG A 287 -0.04 -12.21 10.20
C ARG A 287 0.64 -11.22 9.26
N VAL A 288 1.49 -10.37 9.83
CA VAL A 288 2.13 -9.27 9.12
C VAL A 288 3.54 -9.62 8.72
N GLU A 289 3.87 -9.36 7.45
CA GLU A 289 5.19 -9.56 6.89
C GLU A 289 5.67 -8.30 6.17
N ARG A 290 6.97 -8.04 6.24
CA ARG A 290 7.61 -6.96 5.49
C ARG A 290 8.35 -7.53 4.32
N THR A 291 8.28 -6.86 3.19
CA THR A 291 9.00 -7.25 1.99
C THR A 291 9.71 -6.06 1.37
N SER A 292 10.85 -6.32 0.72
CA SER A 292 11.52 -5.35 -0.13
C SER A 292 11.08 -5.61 -1.57
N LEU A 293 10.51 -4.65 -2.28
CA LEU A 293 10.07 -4.81 -3.67
C LEU A 293 11.24 -4.72 -4.66
N GLU A 294 12.38 -4.13 -4.25
CA GLU A 294 13.56 -3.89 -5.11
C GLU A 294 13.21 -3.26 -6.48
N ILE A 295 12.31 -2.28 -6.45
CA ILE A 295 11.95 -1.49 -7.61
C ILE A 295 13.13 -0.57 -7.93
N HIS A 296 13.73 -0.79 -9.09
CA HIS A 296 14.84 0.00 -9.59
C HIS A 296 14.41 1.47 -9.70
N ASN A 297 15.24 2.39 -9.20
CA ASN A 297 14.99 3.84 -9.16
C ASN A 297 13.86 4.32 -8.23
N SER A 298 13.19 3.43 -7.48
CA SER A 298 12.29 3.86 -6.41
C SER A 298 13.04 4.00 -5.09
N THR A 299 12.60 4.97 -4.28
CA THR A 299 13.05 5.11 -2.88
C THR A 299 12.08 4.46 -1.90
N ARG A 300 10.98 3.89 -2.40
CA ARG A 300 9.89 3.29 -1.63
C ARG A 300 9.79 1.80 -1.94
N ASN A 301 10.69 1.05 -1.33
CA ASN A 301 10.83 -0.38 -1.60
C ASN A 301 10.27 -1.28 -0.50
N LEU A 302 9.78 -0.75 0.62
CA LEU A 302 9.12 -1.55 1.66
C LEU A 302 7.63 -1.71 1.37
N GLY A 303 7.20 -2.96 1.30
CA GLY A 303 5.80 -3.37 1.32
C GLY A 303 5.44 -4.07 2.63
N ILE A 304 4.18 -3.98 3.02
CA ILE A 304 3.58 -4.67 4.16
C ILE A 304 2.53 -5.62 3.63
N MET A 305 2.67 -6.89 3.96
CA MET A 305 1.73 -7.93 3.58
C MET A 305 0.96 -8.41 4.81
N GLY A 306 -0.36 -8.52 4.67
CA GLY A 306 -1.23 -9.13 5.67
C GLY A 306 -1.89 -10.38 5.11
N ASN A 307 -1.83 -11.49 5.85
CA ASN A 307 -2.48 -12.76 5.49
C ASN A 307 -2.10 -13.33 4.10
N CYS A 308 -0.93 -12.97 3.58
CA CYS A 308 -0.39 -13.55 2.34
C CYS A 308 0.23 -14.93 2.63
N GLN A 309 -0.55 -16.00 2.53
CA GLN A 309 -0.09 -17.39 2.70
C GLN A 309 -0.47 -18.25 1.48
N THR A 310 0.26 -19.34 1.26
CA THR A 310 -0.13 -20.35 0.28
C THR A 310 -1.46 -20.95 0.71
N ILE A 311 -2.48 -20.78 -0.13
CA ILE A 311 -3.80 -21.36 0.10
C ILE A 311 -3.69 -22.85 -0.27
N THR A 312 -3.41 -23.68 0.72
CA THR A 312 -3.59 -25.12 0.57
C THR A 312 -5.09 -25.38 0.45
N GLN A 313 -5.56 -25.70 -0.75
CA GLN A 313 -6.91 -26.21 -0.96
C GLN A 313 -7.03 -27.61 -0.32
N THR A 314 -7.08 -27.68 1.00
CA THR A 314 -7.76 -28.76 1.69
C THR A 314 -9.18 -28.27 1.93
N PRO A 315 -10.22 -28.84 1.29
CA PRO A 315 -11.57 -28.60 1.73
C PRO A 315 -11.63 -29.12 3.16
N VAL A 316 -11.68 -28.23 4.13
CA VAL A 316 -11.99 -28.60 5.51
C VAL A 316 -13.41 -29.16 5.45
N VAL A 317 -13.53 -30.48 5.44
CA VAL A 317 -14.80 -31.18 5.58
C VAL A 317 -15.37 -30.73 6.92
N GLY A 318 -16.38 -29.84 6.86
CA GLY A 318 -17.01 -29.24 8.03
C GLY A 318 -16.87 -27.72 8.18
N CYS A 319 -16.15 -27.01 7.29
CA CYS A 319 -16.28 -25.55 7.23
C CYS A 319 -17.62 -25.18 6.57
N PRO A 320 -18.38 -24.23 7.13
CA PRO A 320 -19.48 -23.61 6.40
C PRO A 320 -18.97 -23.13 5.04
N SER A 321 -19.82 -23.08 4.02
CA SER A 321 -19.43 -22.43 2.76
C SER A 321 -18.90 -21.02 3.07
N VAL A 322 -18.00 -20.47 2.24
CA VAL A 322 -17.46 -19.12 2.47
C VAL A 322 -18.59 -18.08 2.58
N GLU A 323 -19.71 -18.35 1.92
CA GLU A 323 -20.99 -17.61 2.00
C GLU A 323 -21.65 -17.67 3.39
N GLN A 324 -21.47 -18.77 4.15
CA GLN A 324 -21.97 -18.92 5.53
C GLN A 324 -20.99 -18.36 6.57
N ALA A 325 -19.69 -18.24 6.26
CA ALA A 325 -18.71 -17.67 7.17
C ALA A 325 -18.82 -16.14 7.28
N CYS A 326 -19.20 -15.45 6.19
CA CYS A 326 -19.41 -14.00 6.22
C CYS A 326 -20.75 -13.56 6.84
N GLU A 327 -21.66 -14.49 7.17
CA GLU A 327 -22.87 -14.19 7.96
C GLU A 327 -22.60 -14.08 9.46
N PHE A 328 -21.49 -14.64 9.94
CA PHE A 328 -21.08 -14.51 11.33
C PHE A 328 -20.17 -13.27 11.47
N GLU A 329 -20.77 -12.15 11.84
CA GLU A 329 -19.98 -10.98 12.27
C GLU A 329 -19.16 -11.37 13.49
N ASP A 330 -17.83 -11.41 13.34
CA ASP A 330 -16.92 -11.42 14.48
C ASP A 330 -17.03 -10.05 15.17
N ARG A 331 -18.03 -9.95 16.06
CA ARG A 331 -18.35 -8.74 16.83
C ARG A 331 -17.16 -8.29 17.66
N ASP A 332 -16.31 -9.21 18.09
CA ASP A 332 -15.11 -8.90 18.86
C ASP A 332 -14.05 -8.21 17.98
N LEU A 333 -13.86 -8.68 16.74
CA LEU A 333 -12.96 -8.03 15.79
C LEU A 333 -13.46 -6.64 15.38
N VAL A 334 -14.76 -6.51 15.08
CA VAL A 334 -15.35 -5.22 14.73
C VAL A 334 -15.19 -4.22 15.88
N GLN A 335 -15.49 -4.63 17.12
CA GLN A 335 -15.30 -3.78 18.29
C GLN A 335 -13.84 -3.38 18.49
N LYS A 336 -12.91 -4.34 18.36
CA LYS A 336 -11.47 -4.06 18.43
C LYS A 336 -11.04 -3.03 17.39
N ILE A 337 -11.56 -3.10 16.16
CA ILE A 337 -11.26 -2.12 15.12
C ILE A 337 -11.80 -0.73 15.51
N CYS A 338 -13.02 -0.66 16.07
CA CYS A 338 -13.57 0.60 16.60
C CYS A 338 -12.67 1.18 17.70
N ASP A 339 -12.20 0.37 18.66
CA ASP A 339 -11.32 0.81 19.74
C ASP A 339 -9.98 1.36 19.20
N ILE A 340 -9.41 0.72 18.18
CA ILE A 340 -8.21 1.20 17.48
C ILE A 340 -8.49 2.55 16.83
N VAL A 341 -9.61 2.68 16.11
CA VAL A 341 -9.97 3.92 15.40
C VAL A 341 -10.21 5.05 16.39
N GLU A 342 -10.90 4.81 17.51
CA GLU A 342 -11.10 5.79 18.58
C GLU A 342 -9.75 6.26 19.16
N ARG A 343 -8.86 5.32 19.47
CA ARG A 343 -7.51 5.61 19.98
C ARG A 343 -6.71 6.45 19.01
N GLU A 344 -6.66 6.07 17.74
CA GLU A 344 -5.90 6.78 16.70
C GLU A 344 -6.54 8.12 16.31
N CYS A 345 -7.86 8.28 16.43
CA CYS A 345 -8.54 9.55 16.15
C CYS A 345 -8.52 10.51 17.35
N SER A 346 -8.20 10.04 18.56
CA SER A 346 -8.13 10.89 19.76
C SER A 346 -7.20 12.10 19.60
N MET A 347 -6.08 11.92 18.90
CA MET A 347 -5.13 12.99 18.58
C MET A 347 -5.69 14.05 17.61
N ASP A 348 -6.75 13.73 16.88
CA ASP A 348 -7.44 14.60 15.93
C ASP A 348 -8.78 15.14 16.46
N GLY A 349 -9.04 14.96 17.76
CA GLY A 349 -10.27 15.42 18.42
C GLY A 349 -11.40 14.38 18.49
N GLY A 350 -11.08 13.10 18.27
CA GLY A 350 -12.03 11.99 18.27
C GLY A 350 -12.53 11.61 16.88
N VAL A 351 -13.29 10.51 16.80
CA VAL A 351 -13.73 9.90 15.53
C VAL A 351 -14.57 10.88 14.69
N GLU A 352 -15.50 11.60 15.31
CA GLU A 352 -16.36 12.54 14.59
C GLU A 352 -15.58 13.72 14.00
N ALA A 353 -14.61 14.26 14.75
CA ALA A 353 -13.74 15.33 14.26
C ALA A 353 -12.86 14.83 13.11
N ALA A 354 -12.23 13.66 13.28
CA ALA A 354 -11.44 12.97 12.26
C ALA A 354 -12.24 12.72 10.98
N ALA A 355 -13.48 12.25 11.10
CA ALA A 355 -14.38 12.01 9.98
C ALA A 355 -14.69 13.30 9.21
N ARG A 356 -14.97 14.41 9.89
CA ARG A 356 -15.21 15.71 9.24
C ARG A 356 -14.00 16.20 8.44
N ILE A 357 -12.79 15.97 8.95
CA ILE A 357 -11.54 16.32 8.24
C ILE A 357 -11.39 15.46 6.98
N TRP A 358 -11.56 14.14 7.12
CA TRP A 358 -11.50 13.19 6.01
C TRP A 358 -12.47 13.57 4.89
N ILE A 359 -13.74 13.83 5.24
CA ILE A 359 -14.76 14.28 4.28
C ILE A 359 -14.33 15.58 3.60
N GLY A 360 -13.80 16.53 4.38
CA GLY A 360 -13.31 17.79 3.83
C GLY A 360 -12.27 17.57 2.73
N HIS A 361 -11.29 16.69 2.98
CA HIS A 361 -10.27 16.32 2.00
C HIS A 361 -10.87 15.59 0.80
N ALA A 362 -11.71 14.58 1.03
CA ALA A 362 -12.41 13.83 0.00
C ALA A 362 -13.18 14.74 -0.99
N ARG A 363 -13.90 15.74 -0.48
CA ARG A 363 -14.62 16.71 -1.31
C ARG A 363 -13.69 17.58 -2.13
N ASN A 364 -12.55 18.00 -1.57
CA ASN A 364 -11.58 18.82 -2.29
C ASN A 364 -10.96 18.03 -3.45
N LEU A 365 -10.72 16.73 -3.26
CA LEU A 365 -10.29 15.82 -4.33
C LEU A 365 -11.34 15.73 -5.44
N GLN A 366 -12.61 15.48 -5.11
CA GLN A 366 -13.68 15.39 -6.13
C GLN A 366 -13.96 16.71 -6.86
N ARG A 367 -13.70 17.86 -6.21
CA ARG A 367 -13.86 19.20 -6.82
C ARG A 367 -12.65 19.64 -7.65
N GLY A 368 -11.58 18.84 -7.70
CA GLY A 368 -10.39 19.13 -8.52
C GLY A 368 -9.57 20.35 -8.07
N GLN A 369 -9.67 20.78 -6.81
CA GLN A 369 -8.93 21.96 -6.35
C GLN A 369 -7.49 21.64 -5.95
N ILE A 370 -6.58 22.02 -6.85
CA ILE A 370 -5.16 22.28 -6.57
C ILE A 370 -5.09 23.44 -5.56
N HIS A 371 -4.77 23.14 -4.30
CA HIS A 371 -4.09 24.12 -3.44
C HIS A 371 -2.60 23.79 -3.42
N ASP A 372 -1.90 24.41 -4.37
CA ASP A 372 -0.46 24.62 -4.27
C ASP A 372 -0.23 25.61 -3.11
N HIS A 373 0.03 25.11 -1.91
CA HIS A 373 0.52 25.92 -0.79
C HIS A 373 2.01 26.23 -0.96
N SER A 374 2.36 26.87 -2.08
CA SER A 374 3.66 27.49 -2.30
C SER A 374 3.53 28.99 -2.51
N GLN A 375 2.73 29.68 -1.68
CA GLN A 375 2.79 31.13 -1.55
C GLN A 375 2.08 31.58 -0.27
N ASP A 376 2.78 31.45 0.87
CA ASP A 376 2.48 32.22 2.08
C ASP A 376 3.81 32.55 2.78
N THR A 377 4.64 33.33 2.09
CA THR A 377 5.69 34.16 2.70
C THR A 377 5.99 35.35 1.79
N CYS A 378 5.09 36.32 1.75
CA CYS A 378 5.45 37.72 1.51
C CYS A 378 4.25 38.60 1.84
N GLN A 379 4.13 38.96 3.11
CA GLN A 379 3.68 40.27 3.60
C GLN A 379 3.67 40.22 5.13
N HIS A 380 4.69 40.79 5.75
CA HIS A 380 4.50 41.90 6.70
C HIS A 380 5.86 42.31 7.30
N THR A 381 6.12 43.61 7.15
CA THR A 381 7.11 44.50 7.78
C THR A 381 8.59 44.27 7.51
#